data_AF-A0ABD0RKB5-F1
#
_entry.id   AF-A0ABD0RKB5-F1
#
_cell.length_a   1.000
_cell.length_b   1.000
_cell.length_c   1.000
_cell.angle_alpha   90.00
_cell.angle_beta   90.00
_cell.angle_gamma   90.00
#
_symmetry.space_group_name_H-M   'P 1'
#
loop_
_entity.id
_entity.type
_entity.pdbx_description
1 polymer ?
#
loop_
_entity_poly.entity_id
_entity_poly.type
_entity_poly.pdbx_seq_one_letter_code
_entity_poly.pdbx_strand_id
1 'polypeptide(L)'
;MKVTEEDQQILQMIEMLFGEEVLKYSIILFSYGDWLDKEPIEKFIKQNSALSSVVQQCGGRFHVFDNKNKRKRKQVNDLLQKIDTMIEQNGDALRFTQEEDKRRKKGLQEK
;
A
#
# COMPACT_ATOMS: atom_id res chain seq x y z
N MET A 1 -14.46 1.81 -10.61
CA MET A 1 -13.99 1.11 -9.40
C MET A 1 -14.92 1.44 -8.24
N LYS A 2 -15.32 0.46 -7.42
CA LYS A 2 -16.27 0.64 -6.30
C LYS A 2 -15.61 0.13 -5.02
N VAL A 3 -15.66 0.96 -3.97
CA VAL A 3 -15.39 0.54 -2.58
C VAL A 3 -16.72 0.13 -1.99
N THR A 4 -16.74 -1.02 -1.32
CA THR A 4 -17.94 -1.53 -0.66
C THR A 4 -17.97 -1.13 0.81
N GLU A 5 -19.08 -1.38 1.49
CA GLU A 5 -19.19 -1.16 2.94
C GLU A 5 -18.26 -2.10 3.70
N GLU A 6 -18.08 -3.33 3.21
CA GLU A 6 -17.15 -4.30 3.78
C GLU A 6 -15.70 -3.81 3.72
N ASP A 7 -15.28 -3.19 2.61
CA ASP A 7 -13.95 -2.59 2.47
C ASP A 7 -13.71 -1.49 3.53
N GLN A 8 -14.73 -0.68 3.82
CA GLN A 8 -14.64 0.37 4.85
C GLN A 8 -14.60 -0.21 6.26
N GLN A 9 -15.36 -1.27 6.52
CA GLN A 9 -15.36 -1.96 7.81
C GLN A 9 -13.99 -2.60 8.08
N ILE A 10 -13.35 -3.18 7.06
CA ILE A 10 -12.00 -3.76 7.20
C ILE A 10 -10.99 -2.70 7.67
N LEU A 11 -11.06 -1.48 7.15
CA LEU A 11 -10.16 -0.40 7.57
C LEU A 11 -10.40 0.02 9.02
N GLN A 12 -11.66 0.17 9.42
CA GLN A 12 -12.01 0.43 10.82
C GLN A 12 -11.52 -0.70 11.75
N MET A 13 -11.61 -1.96 11.30
CA MET A 13 -11.10 -3.10 12.06
C MET A 13 -9.57 -3.09 12.17
N ILE A 14 -8.85 -2.79 11.08
CA ILE A 14 -7.40 -2.69 11.08
C ILE A 14 -6.95 -1.59 12.06
N GLU A 15 -7.58 -0.43 12.00
CA GLU A 15 -7.33 0.68 12.92
C GLU A 15 -7.61 0.30 14.38
N MET A 16 -8.72 -0.39 14.64
CA MET A 16 -9.07 -0.86 15.98
C MET A 16 -8.08 -1.91 16.53
N LEU A 17 -7.56 -2.78 15.68
CA LEU A 17 -6.66 -3.87 16.09
C LEU A 17 -5.21 -3.41 16.28
N PHE A 18 -4.73 -2.50 15.43
CA PHE A 18 -3.32 -2.11 15.37
C PHE A 18 -3.07 -0.64 15.75
N GLY A 19 -4.13 0.13 16.01
CA GLY A 19 -4.10 1.56 16.29
C GLY A 19 -4.03 2.42 15.02
N GLU A 20 -4.37 3.69 15.14
CA GLU A 20 -4.33 4.69 14.05
C GLU A 20 -2.97 4.78 13.35
N GLU A 21 -1.88 4.51 14.07
CA GLU A 21 -0.52 4.51 13.53
C GLU A 21 -0.31 3.52 12.39
N VAL A 22 -1.08 2.42 12.32
CA VAL A 22 -0.95 1.42 11.25
C VAL A 22 -1.24 2.02 9.86
N LEU A 23 -2.09 3.04 9.80
CA LEU A 23 -2.45 3.73 8.56
C LEU A 23 -1.29 4.55 8.02
N LYS A 24 -0.37 4.99 8.90
CA LYS A 24 0.88 5.64 8.50
C LYS A 24 1.79 4.69 7.72
N TYR A 25 1.67 3.38 7.94
CA TYR A 25 2.44 2.33 7.28
C TYR A 25 1.64 1.58 6.21
N SER A 26 0.51 2.13 5.77
CA SER A 26 -0.39 1.51 4.79
C SER A 26 -0.35 2.19 3.43
N ILE A 27 -0.46 1.38 2.37
CA ILE A 27 -0.56 1.81 0.96
C ILE A 27 -1.77 1.09 0.34
N ILE A 28 -2.68 1.84 -0.28
CA ILE A 28 -3.84 1.26 -0.97
C ILE A 28 -3.41 0.70 -2.33
N LEU A 29 -3.63 -0.59 -2.55
CA LEU A 29 -3.33 -1.23 -3.83
C LEU A 29 -4.60 -1.39 -4.67
N PHE A 30 -4.65 -0.66 -5.78
CA PHE A 30 -5.68 -0.82 -6.80
C PHE A 30 -5.24 -1.89 -7.81
N SER A 31 -5.89 -3.04 -7.75
CA SER A 31 -5.72 -4.10 -8.75
C SER A 31 -6.57 -3.81 -9.99
N TYR A 32 -6.26 -4.46 -11.11
CA TYR A 32 -6.98 -4.32 -12.39
C TYR A 32 -6.89 -2.92 -13.02
N GLY A 33 -5.77 -2.22 -12.84
CA GLY A 33 -5.51 -0.92 -13.47
C GLY A 33 -5.57 -0.92 -14.99
N ASP A 34 -5.45 -2.10 -15.61
CA ASP A 34 -5.63 -2.32 -17.04
C ASP A 34 -7.07 -2.10 -17.54
N TRP A 35 -8.04 -1.94 -16.63
CA TRP A 35 -9.44 -1.63 -16.92
C TRP A 35 -9.77 -0.15 -16.83
N LEU A 36 -8.79 0.72 -16.53
CA LEU A 36 -9.05 2.14 -16.29
C LEU A 36 -9.38 2.96 -17.55
N ASP A 37 -9.65 2.36 -18.72
CA ASP A 37 -9.98 3.05 -19.98
C ASP A 37 -9.05 4.23 -20.35
N LYS A 38 -7.78 4.18 -19.91
CA LYS A 38 -6.76 5.26 -19.99
C LYS A 38 -7.05 6.50 -19.13
N GLU A 39 -8.09 6.48 -18.31
CA GLU A 39 -8.34 7.52 -17.31
C GLU A 39 -7.42 7.32 -16.10
N PRO A 40 -6.88 8.42 -15.52
CA PRO A 40 -6.05 8.35 -14.33
C PRO A 40 -6.86 7.87 -13.12
N ILE A 41 -6.28 6.99 -12.30
CA ILE A 41 -6.91 6.48 -11.06
C ILE A 41 -7.31 7.62 -10.12
N GLU A 42 -6.55 8.72 -10.14
CA GLU A 42 -6.76 9.93 -9.37
C GLU A 42 -8.14 10.53 -9.63
N LYS A 43 -8.67 10.41 -10.85
CA LYS A 43 -10.03 10.88 -11.17
C LYS A 43 -11.08 10.04 -10.46
N PHE A 44 -10.91 8.72 -10.44
CA PHE A 44 -11.82 7.81 -9.72
C PHE A 44 -11.78 8.04 -8.21
N ILE A 45 -10.58 8.28 -7.65
CA ILE A 45 -10.42 8.61 -6.23
C ILE A 45 -11.14 9.92 -5.91
N LYS A 46 -10.96 10.98 -6.71
CA LYS A 46 -11.59 12.29 -6.48
C LYS A 46 -13.11 12.26 -6.62
N GLN A 47 -13.66 11.42 -7.48
CA GLN A 47 -15.10 11.35 -7.74
C GLN A 47 -15.87 10.53 -6.70
N ASN A 48 -15.18 9.77 -5.86
CA ASN A 48 -15.80 8.89 -4.87
C ASN A 48 -15.29 9.25 -3.47
N SER A 49 -16.17 9.83 -2.65
CA SER A 49 -15.83 10.30 -1.30
C SER A 49 -15.29 9.19 -0.39
N ALA A 50 -15.82 7.97 -0.49
CA ALA A 50 -15.33 6.82 0.26
C ALA A 50 -13.88 6.48 -0.14
N LEU A 51 -13.60 6.37 -1.45
CA LEU A 51 -12.25 6.14 -1.96
C LEU A 51 -11.28 7.25 -1.54
N SER A 52 -11.70 8.52 -1.69
CA SER A 52 -10.91 9.67 -1.29
C SER A 52 -10.57 9.62 0.20
N SER A 53 -11.54 9.29 1.06
CA SER A 53 -11.36 9.20 2.51
C SER A 53 -10.33 8.13 2.86
N VAL A 54 -10.48 6.92 2.32
CA VAL A 54 -9.57 5.79 2.57
C VAL A 54 -8.13 6.11 2.14
N VAL A 55 -7.96 6.72 0.96
CA VAL A 55 -6.63 7.11 0.46
C VAL A 55 -6.03 8.21 1.34
N GLN A 56 -6.82 9.18 1.80
CA GLN A 56 -6.35 10.25 2.69
C GLN A 56 -5.93 9.74 4.07
N GLN A 57 -6.68 8.80 4.66
CA GLN A 57 -6.31 8.14 5.91
C GLN A 57 -4.95 7.43 5.80
N CYS A 58 -4.62 6.91 4.62
CA CYS A 58 -3.32 6.33 4.30
C CYS A 58 -2.29 7.38 3.83
N GLY A 59 -2.43 8.67 4.19
CA GLY A 59 -1.48 9.72 3.83
C GLY A 59 -1.40 10.02 2.32
N GLY A 60 -2.45 9.72 1.57
CA GLY A 60 -2.47 9.87 0.11
C GLY A 60 -1.77 8.74 -0.64
N ARG A 61 -1.32 7.68 0.05
CA ARG A 61 -0.54 6.60 -0.55
C ARG A 61 -1.42 5.56 -1.25
N PHE A 62 -1.23 5.43 -2.55
CA PHE A 62 -1.80 4.33 -3.33
C PHE A 62 -0.84 3.86 -4.43
N HIS A 63 -1.13 2.68 -4.98
CA HIS A 63 -0.42 2.11 -6.13
C HIS A 63 -1.41 1.36 -7.03
N VAL A 64 -1.13 1.30 -8.34
CA VAL A 64 -2.01 0.66 -9.33
C VAL A 64 -1.25 -0.45 -10.03
N PHE A 65 -1.81 -1.65 -10.05
CA PHE A 65 -1.27 -2.79 -10.79
C PHE A 65 -2.04 -3.04 -12.09
N ASP A 66 -1.29 -3.20 -13.18
CA ASP A 66 -1.78 -3.77 -14.43
C ASP A 66 -1.60 -5.29 -14.35
N ASN A 67 -2.72 -5.99 -14.13
CA ASN A 67 -2.73 -7.44 -13.91
C ASN A 67 -2.68 -8.25 -15.22
N LYS A 68 -2.95 -7.62 -16.37
CA LYS A 68 -2.79 -8.25 -17.68
C LYS A 68 -1.31 -8.33 -18.05
N ASN A 69 -0.50 -7.35 -17.66
CA ASN A 69 0.92 -7.31 -17.97
C ASN A 69 1.82 -7.87 -16.84
N LYS A 70 1.68 -9.17 -16.57
CA LYS A 70 2.40 -9.90 -15.51
C LYS A 70 3.94 -9.90 -15.65
N ARG A 71 4.48 -9.56 -16.82
CA ARG A 71 5.93 -9.56 -17.08
C ARG A 71 6.61 -8.24 -16.71
N LYS A 72 5.83 -7.19 -16.43
CA LYS A 72 6.37 -5.85 -16.17
C LYS A 72 6.84 -5.75 -14.72
N ARG A 73 8.03 -6.29 -14.41
CA ARG A 73 8.66 -6.19 -13.08
C ARG A 73 8.77 -4.74 -12.55
N LYS A 74 8.76 -3.75 -13.45
CA LYS A 74 8.76 -2.32 -13.09
C LYS A 74 7.66 -1.96 -12.09
N GLN A 75 6.42 -2.43 -12.25
CA GLN A 75 5.33 -2.08 -11.31
C GLN A 75 5.59 -2.62 -9.89
N VAL A 76 6.23 -3.79 -9.77
CA VAL A 76 6.67 -4.31 -8.47
C VAL A 76 7.78 -3.45 -7.88
N ASN A 77 8.78 -3.08 -8.68
CA ASN A 77 9.87 -2.21 -8.22
C ASN A 77 9.35 -0.83 -7.78
N ASP A 78 8.41 -0.25 -8.54
CA ASP A 78 7.80 1.04 -8.22
C ASP A 78 6.99 0.96 -6.90
N LEU A 79 6.38 -0.20 -6.60
CA LEU A 79 5.72 -0.44 -5.30
C LEU A 79 6.75 -0.57 -4.16
N LEU A 80 7.82 -1.34 -4.35
CA LEU A 80 8.88 -1.49 -3.35
C LEU A 80 9.52 -0.15 -3.00
N GLN A 81 9.82 0.68 -4.01
CA GLN A 81 10.36 2.03 -3.78
C GLN A 81 9.38 2.91 -2.98
N LYS A 82 8.06 2.78 -3.19
CA LYS A 82 7.06 3.49 -2.38
C LYS A 82 7.04 3.00 -0.93
N ILE A 83 7.25 1.71 -0.69
CA ILE A 83 7.35 1.14 0.67
C ILE A 83 8.61 1.70 1.37
N ASP A 84 9.76 1.70 0.69
CA ASP A 84 11.01 2.26 1.23
C ASP A 84 10.83 3.74 1.61
N THR A 85 10.26 4.53 0.69
CA THR A 85 9.98 5.97 0.91
C THR A 85 9.05 6.18 2.10
N MET A 86 8.02 5.34 2.25
CA MET A 86 7.07 5.43 3.37
C MET A 86 7.74 5.15 4.71
N ILE A 87 8.62 4.14 4.77
CA ILE A 87 9.38 3.80 5.98
C ILE A 87 10.32 4.95 6.37
N GLU A 88 10.99 5.56 5.40
CA GLU A 88 11.86 6.73 5.62
C GLU A 88 11.07 7.94 6.15
N GLN A 89 9.91 8.25 5.54
CA GLN A 89 9.05 9.36 5.95
C GLN A 89 8.49 9.19 7.36
N ASN A 90 8.27 7.96 7.80
CA ASN A 90 7.79 7.68 9.16
C ASN A 90 8.91 7.68 10.22
N GLY A 91 10.17 7.92 9.84
CA GLY A 91 11.30 8.03 10.78
C GLY A 91 11.82 6.70 11.32
N ASP A 92 11.31 5.58 10.81
CA ASP A 92 11.53 4.24 11.36
C ASP A 92 12.55 3.42 10.54
N ALA A 93 13.18 4.01 9.53
CA ALA A 93 14.09 3.32 8.61
C ALA A 93 15.17 2.50 9.31
N LEU A 94 15.83 3.07 10.32
CA LEU A 94 16.86 2.37 11.09
C LEU A 94 16.31 1.11 11.80
N ARG A 95 15.07 1.16 12.31
CA ARG A 95 14.43 0.03 12.98
C ARG A 95 14.12 -1.09 11.99
N PHE A 96 13.55 -0.75 10.82
CA PHE A 96 13.24 -1.74 9.78
C PHE A 96 14.49 -2.42 9.25
N THR A 97 15.55 -1.68 8.92
CA THR A 97 16.82 -2.28 8.44
C THR A 97 17.41 -3.26 9.46
N GLN A 98 17.39 -2.90 10.75
CA GLN A 98 17.88 -3.79 11.81
C GLN A 98 17.05 -5.07 11.94
N GLU A 99 15.72 -4.99 11.77
CA GLU A 99 14.85 -6.16 11.80
C GLU A 99 15.06 -7.07 10.60
N GLU A 100 15.21 -6.51 9.39
CA GLU A 100 15.50 -7.28 8.18
C GLU A 100 16.84 -8.01 8.29
N ASP A 101 17.89 -7.34 8.77
CA ASP A 101 19.19 -7.96 9.00
C ASP A 101 19.12 -9.12 10.01
N LYS A 102 18.34 -8.96 11.08
CA LYS A 102 18.10 -10.04 12.05
C LYS A 102 17.39 -11.23 11.41
N ARG A 103 16.35 -10.98 10.58
CA ARG A 103 15.62 -12.05 9.86
C ARG A 103 16.54 -12.77 8.87
N ARG A 104 17.36 -12.03 8.14
CA ARG A 104 18.32 -12.59 7.18
C ARG A 104 19.33 -13.49 7.88
N LYS A 105 19.88 -13.05 9.02
CA LYS A 105 20.81 -13.84 9.84
C LYS A 105 20.18 -15.11 10.40
N LYS A 106 18.91 -15.07 10.86
CA LYS A 106 18.18 -16.26 11.33
C LYS A 106 17.97 -17.30 10.21
N GLY A 107 17.52 -16.87 9.03
CA GLY A 107 17.31 -17.78 7.89
C GLY A 107 18.59 -18.41 7.33
N LEU A 108 19.76 -17.87 7.68
CA LEU A 108 21.09 -18.43 7.38
C LEU A 108 21.56 -19.44 8.45
N GLN A 109 21.01 -19.41 9.67
CA GLN A 109 21.30 -20.36 10.75
C GLN A 109 20.39 -21.59 10.72
N GLU A 110 19.25 -21.50 10.02
CA GLU A 110 18.24 -22.57 9.88
C GLU A 110 18.40 -23.39 8.58
N LYS A 111 19.52 -23.22 7.85
CA LYS A 111 19.91 -24.02 6.67
C LYS A 111 21.18 -24.79 6.93
#